data_AF-A0A920P9K3-F1
#
_entry.id   AF-A0A920P9K3-F1
#
_cell.length_a   1.000
_cell.length_b   1.000
_cell.length_c   1.000
_cell.angle_alpha   90.00
_cell.angle_beta   90.00
_cell.angle_gamma   90.00
#
_symmetry.space_group_name_H-M   'P 1'
#
loop_
_entity.id
_entity.type
_entity.pdbx_description
1 polymer ?
#
loop_
_entity_poly.entity_id
_entity_poly.type
_entity_poly.pdbx_seq_one_letter_code
_entity_poly.pdbx_strand_id
1 'polypeptide(L)' 'MLDGGIDYFFVNEEFKDKVSAGFIMPEVMGSDHCPIGIDLDL' A
#
# COMPACT_ATOMS: atom_id res chain seq x y z
N MET A 1 -8.19 -14.17 -6.79
CA MET A 1 -6.72 -13.99 -6.78
C MET A 1 -6.18 -14.56 -5.48
N LEU A 2 -4.99 -15.14 -5.51
CA LEU A 2 -4.22 -15.39 -4.28
C LEU A 2 -3.46 -14.08 -4.01
N ASP A 3 -4.11 -13.09 -3.39
CA ASP A 3 -3.45 -11.85 -2.96
C ASP A 3 -2.56 -12.16 -1.74
N GLY A 4 -1.47 -12.89 -1.96
CA GLY A 4 -0.41 -13.02 -0.97
C GLY A 4 0.22 -11.64 -0.80
N GLY A 5 0.36 -11.15 0.44
CA GLY A 5 0.99 -9.85 0.70
C GLY A 5 2.41 -9.80 0.17
N ILE A 6 2.57 -9.39 -1.10
CA ILE A 6 3.86 -9.28 -1.79
C ILE A 6 4.14 -7.84 -2.26
N ASP A 7 3.12 -6.99 -2.27
CA ASP A 7 3.23 -5.57 -2.55
C ASP A 7 3.45 -4.78 -1.25
N TYR A 8 4.44 -3.88 -1.25
CA TYR A 8 4.84 -3.10 -0.08
C TYR A 8 5.29 -1.70 -0.47
N PHE A 9 5.01 -0.72 0.40
CA PHE A 9 5.69 0.57 0.40
C PHE A 9 6.81 0.55 1.45
N PHE A 10 8.03 0.89 1.02
CA PHE A 10 9.17 1.06 1.92
C PHE A 10 9.43 2.55 2.15
N VAL A 11 9.55 2.94 3.41
CA VAL A 11 9.84 4.33 3.82
C VAL A 11 11.12 4.38 4.64
N ASN A 12 11.84 5.50 4.58
CA ASN A 12 12.98 5.74 5.48
C ASN A 12 12.49 6.15 6.88
N GLU A 13 13.39 6.15 7.86
CA GLU A 13 13.03 6.51 9.25
C GLU A 13 12.47 7.95 9.37
N GLU A 14 12.94 8.89 8.55
CA GLU A 14 12.46 10.28 8.57
C GLU A 14 11.01 10.43 8.09
N PHE A 15 10.54 9.54 7.22
CA PHE A 15 9.17 9.56 6.70
C PHE A 15 8.22 8.63 7.46
N LYS A 16 8.73 7.82 8.38
CA LYS A 16 7.93 6.88 9.17
C LYS A 16 6.79 7.56 9.91
N ASP A 17 7.06 8.70 10.53
CA ASP A 17 6.07 9.47 11.29
C ASP A 17 5.07 10.23 10.40
N LYS A 18 5.33 10.29 9.09
CA LYS A 18 4.42 10.90 8.11
C LYS A 18 3.44 9.89 7.51
N VAL A 19 3.60 8.59 7.75
CA VAL A 19 2.68 7.58 7.23
C VAL A 19 1.44 7.52 8.11
N SER A 20 0.30 7.97 7.59
CA SER A 20 -0.97 7.97 8.34
C SER A 20 -1.81 6.72 8.10
N ALA A 21 -1.72 6.10 6.92
CA ALA A 21 -2.39 4.83 6.63
C ALA A 21 -1.70 4.03 5.51
N GLY A 22 -1.90 2.71 5.52
CA GLY A 22 -1.63 1.83 4.38
C GLY A 22 -2.82 0.91 4.17
N PHE A 23 -3.23 0.69 2.93
CA PHE A 23 -4.46 -0.04 2.61
C PHE A 23 -4.36 -0.81 1.29
N ILE A 24 -5.29 -1.74 1.09
CA ILE A 24 -5.42 -2.59 -0.10
C ILE A 24 -6.73 -2.20 -0.79
N MET A 25 -6.74 -2.13 -2.13
CA MET A 25 -7.91 -1.80 -2.95
C MET A 25 -8.40 -3.03 -3.75
N PRO A 26 -9.00 -4.04 -3.09
CA PRO A 26 -9.40 -5.31 -3.74
C PRO A 26 -10.52 -5.15 -4.77
N GLU A 27 -11.25 -4.04 -4.75
CA GLU A 27 -12.29 -3.70 -5.71
C GLU A 27 -11.76 -3.27 -7.08
N VAL A 28 -10.48 -2.89 -7.17
CA VAL A 28 -9.84 -2.49 -8.42
C VAL A 28 -9.36 -3.73 -9.18
N MET A 29 -10.06 -4.05 -10.27
CA MET A 29 -9.79 -5.22 -11.10
C MET A 29 -8.99 -4.84 -12.36
N GLY A 30 -8.28 -5.81 -12.94
CA GLY A 30 -7.59 -5.66 -14.23
C GLY A 30 -6.15 -6.16 -14.28
N SER A 31 -5.56 -6.51 -13.12
CA SER A 31 -4.29 -7.22 -12.98
C SER A 31 -4.49 -8.52 -12.20
N ASP A 32 -3.44 -9.32 -12.08
CA ASP A 32 -3.32 -10.50 -11.21
C ASP A 32 -3.16 -10.19 -9.71
N HIS A 33 -2.80 -8.95 -9.36
CA HIS A 33 -2.75 -8.43 -7.99
C HIS A 33 -3.62 -7.17 -7.84
N CYS A 34 -4.16 -6.97 -6.64
CA CYS A 34 -4.84 -5.73 -6.28
C CYS A 34 -3.85 -4.61 -5.93
N PRO A 35 -4.14 -3.34 -6.28
CA PRO A 35 -3.28 -2.23 -5.87
C PRO A 35 -3.27 -2.02 -4.35
N ILE A 36 -2.16 -1.47 -3.85
CA ILE A 36 -2.03 -0.98 -2.47
C ILE A 36 -1.82 0.53 -2.46
N GLY A 37 -2.27 1.20 -1.39
CA GLY A 37 -2.14 2.64 -1.17
C GLY A 37 -1.46 2.98 0.15
N ILE A 38 -0.90 4.18 0.23
CA ILE A 38 -0.31 4.78 1.43
C ILE A 38 -0.73 6.24 1.51
N ASP A 39 -1.24 6.66 2.67
CA ASP A 39 -1.54 8.07 2.96
C ASP A 39 -0.37 8.69 3.72
N LEU A 40 -0.04 9.94 3.37
CA LEU A 40 1.05 10.70 3.94
C LEU A 40 0.57 12.06 4.47
N ASP A 41 1.01 12.42 5.67
CA ASP A 41 0.80 13.73 6.27
C ASP A 41 1.98 14.65 5.93
N LEU A 42 1.76 15.61 5.01
CA LEU A 42 2.77 16.51 4.45
C LEU A 42 2.63 17.97 4.91
#